data_AF-T1AM76-F1
#
_entry.id   AF-T1AM76-F1
#
_cell.length_a   1.000
_cell.length_b   1.000
_cell.length_c   1.000
_cell.angle_alpha   90.00
_cell.angle_beta   90.00
_cell.angle_gamma   90.00
#
_symmetry.space_group_name_H-M   'P 1'
#
loop_
_entity.id
_entity.type
_entity.pdbx_description
1 polymer ?
#
loop_
_entity_poly.entity_id
_entity_poly.type
_entity_poly.pdbx_seq_one_letter_code
_entity_poly.pdbx_strand_id
1 'polypeptide(L)'
;MVGAERAVTEGLAALVHRAATGASSYCEVALADVCDDSAEPARHGLTTPDGVLGGGSSGYGIYEASAGHVALAALEPHFWRRLLTLLAVDGSRESLESAFTRRTALEWEEWARAHDLPLVAVRQSPSTAS
;
A
#
# COMPACT_ATOMS: atom_id res chain seq x y z
N MET A 1 -8.20 -6.84 9.52
CA MET A 1 -8.83 -5.58 9.96
C MET A 1 -10.23 -5.39 9.36
N VAL A 2 -10.46 -5.80 8.11
CA VAL A 2 -11.73 -5.56 7.39
C VAL A 2 -12.99 -6.16 8.06
N GLY A 3 -12.91 -7.32 8.72
CA GLY A 3 -14.06 -7.89 9.45
C GLY A 3 -14.55 -7.02 10.60
N ALA A 4 -13.64 -6.36 11.33
CA ALA A 4 -13.99 -5.46 12.41
C ALA A 4 -14.63 -4.17 11.89
N GLU A 5 -14.13 -3.63 10.78
CA GLU A 5 -14.72 -2.48 10.10
C GLU A 5 -16.17 -2.76 9.68
N ARG A 6 -16.43 -3.94 9.09
CA ARG A 6 -17.78 -4.34 8.71
C ARG A 6 -18.70 -4.51 9.92
N ALA A 7 -18.22 -5.14 11.00
CA ALA A 7 -18.97 -5.29 12.24
C ALA A 7 -19.37 -3.94 12.87
N VAL A 8 -18.45 -2.97 12.90
CA VAL A 8 -18.75 -1.61 13.39
C VAL A 8 -19.79 -0.94 12.51
N THR A 9 -19.66 -1.06 11.18
CA THR A 9 -20.59 -0.46 10.22
C THR A 9 -22.02 -1.01 10.40
N GLU A 10 -22.17 -2.33 10.47
CA GLU A 10 -23.48 -2.98 10.68
C GLU A 10 -24.05 -2.63 12.07
N GLY A 11 -23.21 -2.55 13.10
CA GLY A 11 -23.61 -2.12 14.44
C GLY A 11 -24.14 -0.68 14.46
N LEU A 12 -23.48 0.25 13.77
CA LEU A 12 -23.93 1.63 13.63
C LEU A 12 -25.24 1.71 12.83
N ALA A 13 -25.37 0.94 11.76
CA ALA A 13 -26.60 0.88 10.97
C ALA A 13 -27.79 0.37 11.80
N ALA A 14 -27.59 -0.64 12.64
CA ALA A 14 -28.60 -1.15 13.57
C ALA A 14 -29.05 -0.08 14.58
N LEU A 15 -28.12 0.72 15.11
CA LEU A 15 -28.45 1.82 16.02
C LEU A 15 -29.27 2.93 15.32
N VAL A 16 -28.90 3.30 14.09
CA VAL A 16 -29.65 4.28 13.29
C VAL A 16 -31.06 3.77 12.98
N HIS A 17 -31.19 2.51 12.58
CA HIS A 17 -32.48 1.89 12.33
C HIS A 17 -33.36 1.93 13.58
N ARG A 18 -32.82 1.50 14.73
CA ARG A 18 -33.54 1.54 16.00
C ARG A 18 -33.96 2.96 16.39
N ALA A 19 -33.12 3.96 16.15
CA ALA A 19 -33.47 5.34 16.45
C ALA A 19 -34.64 5.84 15.58
N ALA A 20 -34.73 5.40 14.33
CA ALA A 20 -35.80 5.80 13.40
C ALA A 20 -37.11 5.03 13.61
N THR A 21 -37.05 3.74 13.94
CA THR A 21 -38.22 2.84 13.94
C THR A 21 -38.63 2.34 15.32
N GLY A 22 -37.75 2.46 16.32
CA GLY A 22 -37.90 1.83 17.63
C GLY A 22 -37.65 0.32 17.64
N ALA A 23 -37.41 -0.31 16.48
CA ALA A 23 -37.22 -1.74 16.36
C ALA A 23 -35.75 -2.15 16.56
N SER A 24 -35.51 -3.27 17.23
CA SER A 24 -34.20 -3.90 17.30
C SER A 24 -33.90 -4.70 16.03
N SER A 25 -32.63 -4.79 15.64
CA SER A 25 -32.15 -5.67 14.58
C SER A 25 -31.05 -6.59 15.09
N TYR A 26 -30.90 -7.73 14.42
CA TYR A 26 -29.76 -8.65 14.53
C TYR A 26 -29.05 -8.64 13.18
N CYS A 27 -27.72 -8.56 13.18
CA CYS A 27 -26.90 -8.61 11.97
C CYS A 27 -25.70 -9.52 12.22
N GLU A 28 -25.48 -10.47 11.31
CA GLU A 28 -24.35 -11.39 11.33
C GLU A 28 -23.31 -10.93 10.30
N VAL A 29 -22.05 -10.84 10.72
CA VAL A 29 -20.94 -10.45 9.85
C VAL A 29 -19.99 -11.62 9.71
N ALA A 30 -20.15 -12.37 8.63
CA ALA A 30 -19.28 -13.51 8.31
C ALA A 30 -17.92 -13.01 7.82
N LEU A 31 -16.84 -13.50 8.44
CA LEU A 31 -15.47 -13.16 8.01
C LEU A 31 -15.17 -13.62 6.59
N ALA A 32 -15.77 -14.72 6.14
CA ALA A 32 -15.60 -15.26 4.79
C ALA A 32 -16.11 -14.27 3.74
N ASP A 33 -17.34 -13.77 3.89
CA ASP A 33 -17.94 -12.82 2.95
C ASP A 33 -17.11 -11.53 2.85
N VAL A 34 -16.64 -11.03 3.99
CA VAL A 34 -15.80 -9.81 4.02
C VAL A 34 -14.43 -10.06 3.37
N CYS A 35 -13.87 -11.26 3.53
CA CYS A 35 -12.63 -11.65 2.85
C CYS A 35 -12.83 -11.77 1.34
N ASP A 36 -13.96 -12.34 0.89
CA ASP A 36 -14.28 -12.48 -0.53
C ASP A 36 -14.39 -11.10 -1.21
N ASP A 37 -15.09 -10.16 -0.59
CA ASP A 37 -15.19 -8.78 -1.07
C ASP A 37 -13.80 -8.11 -1.15
N SER A 38 -12.96 -8.34 -0.14
CA SER A 38 -11.60 -7.76 -0.09
C SER A 38 -10.63 -8.40 -1.08
N ALA A 39 -10.94 -9.60 -1.57
CA ALA A 39 -10.11 -10.35 -2.50
C ALA A 39 -10.37 -9.97 -3.97
N GLU A 40 -11.39 -9.16 -4.26
CA GLU A 40 -11.73 -8.76 -5.63
C GLU A 40 -10.53 -8.22 -6.44
N PRO A 41 -9.66 -7.32 -5.93
CA PRO A 41 -8.49 -6.86 -6.67
C PRO A 41 -7.53 -8.01 -7.05
N ALA A 42 -7.40 -9.04 -6.22
CA ALA A 42 -6.59 -10.21 -6.52
C ALA A 42 -7.25 -11.09 -7.59
N ARG A 43 -8.58 -11.28 -7.52
CA ARG A 43 -9.35 -12.04 -8.52
C ARG A 43 -9.33 -11.40 -9.89
N HIS A 44 -9.30 -10.07 -9.95
CA HIS A 44 -9.15 -9.29 -11.19
C HIS A 44 -7.68 -9.10 -11.61
N GLY A 45 -6.72 -9.75 -10.93
CA GLY A 45 -5.31 -9.76 -11.34
C GLY A 45 -4.54 -8.47 -11.06
N LEU A 46 -5.12 -7.52 -10.31
CA LEU A 46 -4.46 -6.24 -9.99
C LEU A 46 -3.32 -6.42 -8.98
N THR A 47 -3.50 -7.31 -8.00
CA THR A 47 -2.54 -7.56 -6.89
C THR A 47 -1.89 -8.94 -6.95
N THR A 48 -1.95 -9.64 -8.09
CA THR A 48 -1.12 -10.84 -8.32
C THR A 48 0.34 -10.42 -8.48
N PRO A 49 1.34 -11.33 -8.31
CA PRO A 49 2.76 -10.95 -8.40
C PRO A 49 3.14 -10.18 -9.69
N ASP A 50 2.50 -10.51 -10.82
CA ASP A 50 2.69 -9.85 -12.11
C ASP A 50 1.72 -8.68 -12.35
N GLY A 51 0.77 -8.47 -11.43
CA GLY A 51 -0.22 -7.40 -11.47
C GLY A 51 0.39 -6.03 -11.22
N VAL A 52 -0.27 -5.00 -11.74
CA VAL A 52 0.17 -3.59 -11.66
C VAL A 52 0.38 -3.14 -10.21
N LEU A 53 -0.41 -3.66 -9.26
CA LEU A 53 -0.32 -3.39 -7.83
C LEU A 53 0.31 -4.54 -7.02
N GLY A 54 0.79 -5.59 -7.68
CA GLY A 54 1.45 -6.72 -7.01
C GLY A 54 2.95 -6.83 -7.28
N GLY A 55 3.54 -5.85 -7.99
CA GLY A 55 4.99 -5.74 -8.18
C GLY A 55 5.49 -6.02 -9.59
N GLY A 56 4.59 -6.20 -10.57
CA GLY A 56 4.96 -6.42 -11.98
C GLY A 56 5.57 -5.19 -12.68
N SER A 57 5.44 -4.01 -12.09
CA SER A 57 6.04 -2.76 -12.59
C SER A 57 7.23 -2.36 -11.72
N SER A 58 8.36 -2.00 -12.34
CA SER A 58 9.50 -1.42 -11.60
C SER A 58 9.16 -0.08 -10.92
N GLY A 59 8.12 0.61 -11.38
CA GLY A 59 7.58 1.81 -10.72
C GLY A 59 6.77 1.52 -9.44
N TYR A 60 6.50 0.25 -9.11
CA TYR A 60 5.70 -0.13 -7.94
C TYR A 60 6.33 -1.33 -7.24
N GLY A 61 7.09 -1.10 -6.17
CA GLY A 61 7.80 -2.17 -5.48
C GLY A 61 8.64 -1.72 -4.29
N ILE A 62 9.22 -2.70 -3.61
CA ILE A 62 10.16 -2.49 -2.49
C ILE A 62 11.59 -2.72 -2.98
N TYR A 63 12.49 -1.81 -2.62
CA TYR A 63 13.90 -1.81 -3.00
C TYR A 63 14.80 -1.73 -1.77
N GLU A 64 15.94 -2.40 -1.85
CA GLU A 64 17.01 -2.29 -0.85
C GLU A 64 17.70 -0.92 -0.97
N ALA A 65 17.88 -0.25 0.16
CA ALA A 65 18.67 0.97 0.28
C ALA A 65 20.01 0.65 0.99
N SER A 66 20.93 1.61 1.10
CA SER A 66 22.20 1.36 1.83
C SER A 66 21.98 0.95 3.29
N ALA A 67 20.87 1.40 3.87
CA ALA A 67 20.35 0.94 5.15
C ALA A 67 18.82 0.99 5.12
N GLY A 68 18.19 -0.17 5.35
CA GLY A 68 16.73 -0.34 5.30
C GLY A 68 16.20 -0.56 3.89
N HIS A 69 14.89 -0.41 3.73
CA HIS A 69 14.19 -0.57 2.45
C HIS A 69 13.34 0.65 2.13
N VAL A 70 13.15 0.93 0.86
CA VAL A 70 12.22 1.96 0.36
C VAL A 70 11.08 1.32 -0.42
N ALA A 71 9.87 1.85 -0.25
CA ALA A 71 8.70 1.51 -1.05
C ALA A 71 8.48 2.61 -2.09
N LEU A 72 8.52 2.24 -3.37
CA LEU A 72 8.25 3.11 -4.51
C LEU A 72 6.85 2.83 -5.05
N ALA A 73 6.07 3.88 -5.30
CA ALA A 73 4.73 3.80 -5.89
C ALA A 73 4.51 4.86 -6.98
N ALA A 74 5.44 4.96 -7.94
CA ALA A 74 5.36 5.87 -9.09
C ALA A 74 4.47 5.31 -10.21
N LEU A 75 3.18 5.12 -9.92
CA LEU A 75 2.19 4.57 -10.85
C LEU A 75 1.82 5.58 -11.94
N GLU A 76 1.81 6.88 -11.63
CA GLU A 76 1.48 7.92 -12.58
C GLU A 76 2.68 8.30 -13.48
N PRO A 77 2.48 8.49 -14.80
CA PRO A 77 3.56 8.75 -15.75
C PRO A 77 4.45 9.96 -15.40
N HIS A 78 3.88 10.97 -14.74
CA HIS A 78 4.62 12.18 -14.40
C HIS A 78 5.57 11.97 -13.21
N PHE A 79 5.19 11.16 -12.22
CA PHE A 79 6.09 10.75 -11.14
C PHE A 79 7.19 9.84 -11.67
N TRP A 80 6.83 8.88 -12.52
CA TRP A 80 7.80 7.97 -13.14
C TRP A 80 8.87 8.73 -13.93
N ARG A 81 8.45 9.59 -14.87
CA ARG A 81 9.39 10.40 -15.68
C ARG A 81 10.29 11.28 -14.82
N ARG A 82 9.74 11.89 -13.76
CA ARG A 82 10.49 12.73 -12.84
C ARG A 82 11.53 11.91 -12.07
N LEU A 83 11.15 10.74 -11.56
CA LEU A 83 12.07 9.82 -10.87
C LEU A 83 13.25 9.44 -11.77
N LEU A 84 12.97 8.98 -13.00
CA LEU A 84 14.01 8.57 -13.96
C LEU A 84 14.98 9.72 -14.27
N THR A 85 14.44 10.93 -14.47
CA THR A 85 15.23 12.12 -14.77
C THR A 85 16.15 12.48 -13.60
N LEU A 86 15.61 12.47 -12.38
CA LEU A 86 16.34 12.87 -11.18
C LEU A 86 17.38 11.83 -10.74
N LEU A 87 17.11 10.54 -10.93
CA LEU A 87 18.04 9.45 -10.62
C LEU A 87 19.04 9.19 -11.76
N ALA A 88 18.77 9.72 -12.96
CA ALA A 88 19.51 9.44 -14.19
C ALA A 88 19.59 7.93 -14.50
N VAL A 89 18.43 7.27 -14.50
CA VAL A 89 18.28 5.82 -14.74
C VAL A 89 17.30 5.54 -15.88
N ASP A 90 17.41 4.36 -16.49
CA ASP A 90 16.61 3.93 -17.64
C ASP A 90 15.22 3.34 -17.26
N GLY A 91 14.99 3.13 -15.96
CA GLY A 91 13.74 2.59 -15.42
C GLY A 91 13.68 1.06 -15.37
N SER A 92 14.74 0.37 -15.77
CA SER A 92 14.91 -1.04 -15.45
C SER A 92 14.97 -1.26 -13.93
N ARG A 93 14.57 -2.45 -13.48
CA ARG A 93 14.62 -2.78 -12.05
C ARG A 93 16.06 -2.73 -11.52
N GLU A 94 17.01 -3.23 -12.29
CA GLU A 94 18.43 -3.23 -11.95
C GLU A 94 18.99 -1.81 -11.78
N SER A 95 18.63 -0.87 -12.66
CA SER A 95 19.11 0.51 -12.55
C SER A 95 18.53 1.23 -11.32
N LEU A 96 17.28 0.93 -10.96
CA LEU A 96 16.67 1.41 -9.71
C LEU A 96 17.29 0.78 -8.47
N GLU A 97 17.51 -0.54 -8.46
CA GLU A 97 18.20 -1.24 -7.37
C GLU A 97 19.60 -0.63 -7.13
N SER A 98 20.38 -0.45 -8.20
CA SER A 98 21.68 0.21 -8.13
C SER A 98 21.59 1.65 -7.61
N ALA A 99 20.59 2.43 -8.04
CA ALA A 99 20.40 3.79 -7.58
C ALA A 99 20.06 3.86 -6.08
N PHE A 100 19.15 3.00 -5.61
CA PHE A 100 18.67 3.06 -4.22
C PHE A 100 19.73 2.63 -3.20
N THR A 101 20.75 1.85 -3.57
CA THR A 101 21.89 1.55 -2.67
C THR A 101 22.77 2.76 -2.30
N ARG A 102 22.59 3.92 -2.95
CA ARG A 102 23.48 5.09 -2.74
C ARG A 102 23.20 5.89 -1.48
N ARG A 103 22.03 5.71 -0.86
CA ARG A 103 21.59 6.44 0.34
C ARG A 103 20.77 5.53 1.24
N THR A 104 20.63 5.91 2.50
CA THR A 104 19.77 5.21 3.45
C THR A 104 18.29 5.41 3.08
N ALA A 105 17.41 4.53 3.55
CA ALA A 105 15.98 4.66 3.27
C ALA A 105 15.39 6.00 3.77
N LEU A 106 15.88 6.52 4.90
CA LEU A 106 15.44 7.79 5.47
C LEU A 106 15.86 8.99 4.61
N GLU A 107 17.10 9.00 4.12
CA GLU A 107 17.60 10.03 3.22
C GLU A 107 16.85 10.01 1.89
N TRP A 108 16.47 8.82 1.40
CA TRP A 108 15.64 8.70 0.21
C TRP A 108 14.23 9.25 0.40
N GLU A 109 13.59 8.99 1.54
CA GLU A 109 12.27 9.53 1.86
C GLU A 109 12.30 11.06 1.97
N GLU A 110 13.33 11.63 2.61
CA GLU A 110 13.51 13.08 2.69
C GLU A 110 13.74 13.70 1.30
N TRP A 111 14.62 13.09 0.51
CA TRP A 111 14.85 13.50 -0.87
C TRP A 111 13.58 13.41 -1.71
N ALA A 112 12.82 12.33 -1.60
CA ALA A 112 11.58 12.15 -2.34
C ALA A 112 10.53 13.20 -1.98
N ARG A 113 10.40 13.53 -0.68
CA ARG A 113 9.52 14.61 -0.21
C ARG A 113 9.91 15.96 -0.81
N ALA A 114 11.21 16.26 -0.88
CA ALA A 114 11.69 17.50 -1.46
C ALA A 114 11.45 17.60 -2.99
N HIS A 115 11.32 16.47 -3.67
CA HIS A 115 11.16 16.40 -5.13
C HIS A 115 9.73 16.02 -5.59
N ASP A 116 8.80 15.87 -4.65
CA ASP A 116 7.42 15.45 -4.88
C ASP A 116 7.34 14.08 -5.57
N LEU A 117 7.90 13.06 -4.92
CA LEU A 117 7.95 11.68 -5.41
C LEU A 117 7.33 10.69 -4.40
N PRO A 118 6.57 9.68 -4.87
CA PRO A 118 5.96 8.65 -4.03
C PRO A 118 6.97 7.55 -3.66
N LEU A 119 7.97 7.91 -2.85
CA LEU A 119 9.00 7.01 -2.33
C LEU A 119 9.16 7.23 -0.83
N VAL A 120 8.96 6.16 -0.04
CA VAL A 120 8.98 6.23 1.43
C VAL A 120 9.84 5.13 2.04
N ALA A 121 10.44 5.39 3.19
CA ALA A 121 11.15 4.37 3.94
C ALA A 121 10.17 3.36 4.55
N VAL A 122 10.43 2.06 4.35
CA VAL A 122 9.66 0.99 4.96
C VAL A 122 9.96 0.97 6.45
N ARG A 123 8.93 1.20 7.27
CA ARG A 123 9.04 1.11 8.72
C ARG A 123 8.98 -0.36 9.13
N GLN A 124 9.96 -0.80 9.92
CA GLN A 124 9.83 -2.07 10.63
C GLN A 124 8.94 -1.85 11.85
N SER A 125 8.02 -2.78 12.09
CA SER A 125 7.31 -2.81 13.37
C SER A 125 8.35 -3.00 14.48
N PRO A 126 8.24 -2.29 15.62
CA PRO A 126 9.11 -2.56 16.76
C PRO A 126 8.97 -4.04 17.11
N SER A 127 10.10 -4.74 17.18
CA SER A 127 10.14 -6.10 17.68
C SER A 127 9.59 -6.08 19.11
N THR A 128 8.41 -6.68 19.31
CA THR A 128 7.99 -7.11 20.64
C THR A 128 8.95 -8.21 21.06
N ALA A 129 10.06 -7.84 21.70
CA ALA A 129 10.91 -8.76 22.40
C ALA A 129 10.07 -9.38 23.53
N SER A 130 9.78 -10.68 23.40
CA SER A 130 9.20 -11.52 24.45
C SER A 130 10.22 -11.79 25.56
#